data_AF-A0A954QDU9-F1
#
_entry.id   AF-A0A954QDU9-F1
#
_cell.length_a   1.000
_cell.length_b   1.000
_cell.length_c   1.000
_cell.angle_alpha   90.00
_cell.angle_beta   90.00
_cell.angle_gamma   90.00
#
_symmetry.space_group_name_H-M   'P 1'
#
loop_
_entity.id
_entity.type
_entity.pdbx_description
1 polymer ?
#
loop_
_entity_poly.entity_id
_entity_poly.type
_entity_poly.pdbx_seq_one_letter_code
_entity_poly.pdbx_strand_id
1 'polypeptide(L)'
;MSNPSQVFEQLMAVVVDRRDNPPERSYTTKLLQGGVPKIGAKILEEAAEVVEAAQEPAGPDQRAHFVYEVGDLLYHLFVLLGQQRVDLEEVSSELARRFGTSGLDEKAARKAAEKDE
;
A
#
# COMPACT_ATOMS: atom_id res chain seq x y z
N MET A 1 -21.79 -3.35 7.42
CA MET A 1 -20.51 -2.64 7.37
C MET A 1 -19.44 -3.68 7.06
N SER A 2 -18.63 -3.49 6.03
CA SER A 2 -17.57 -4.45 5.68
C SER A 2 -16.42 -4.36 6.69
N ASN A 3 -15.89 -5.50 7.14
CA ASN A 3 -14.70 -5.54 7.99
C ASN A 3 -13.47 -5.13 7.17
N PRO A 4 -12.63 -4.17 7.61
CA PRO A 4 -11.42 -3.76 6.89
C PRO A 4 -10.51 -4.92 6.47
N SER A 5 -10.32 -5.94 7.33
CA SER A 5 -9.47 -7.09 6.98
C SER A 5 -10.04 -7.88 5.80
N GLN A 6 -11.36 -8.11 5.82
CA GLN A 6 -12.08 -8.81 4.75
C GLN A 6 -11.98 -8.06 3.42
N VAL A 7 -12.03 -6.73 3.43
CA VAL A 7 -11.90 -5.90 2.22
C VAL A 7 -10.51 -6.06 1.60
N PHE A 8 -9.46 -6.04 2.42
CA PHE A 8 -8.08 -6.20 1.94
C PHE A 8 -7.82 -7.62 1.41
N GLU A 9 -8.32 -8.65 2.09
CA GLU A 9 -8.25 -10.03 1.61
C GLU A 9 -8.96 -10.21 0.27
N GLN A 10 -10.17 -9.65 0.13
CA GLN A 10 -10.92 -9.68 -1.13
C GLN A 10 -10.21 -8.94 -2.26
N LEU A 11 -9.67 -7.75 -1.96
CA LEU A 11 -8.91 -6.98 -2.93
C LEU A 11 -7.68 -7.77 -3.41
N MET A 12 -6.91 -8.34 -2.50
CA MET A 12 -5.73 -9.14 -2.84
C MET A 12 -6.11 -10.36 -3.67
N ALA A 13 -7.19 -11.06 -3.32
CA ALA A 13 -7.70 -12.20 -4.10
C ALA A 13 -8.06 -11.80 -5.53
N VAL A 14 -8.71 -10.64 -5.72
CA VAL A 14 -9.01 -10.09 -7.06
C VAL A 14 -7.73 -9.75 -7.81
N VAL A 15 -6.74 -9.12 -7.17
CA VAL A 15 -5.45 -8.79 -7.81
C VAL A 15 -4.73 -10.06 -8.28
N VAL A 16 -4.67 -11.09 -7.45
CA VAL A 16 -4.08 -12.39 -7.78
C VAL A 16 -4.82 -13.05 -8.95
N ASP A 17 -6.15 -13.08 -8.91
CA ASP A 17 -6.96 -13.60 -10.02
C ASP A 17 -6.69 -12.83 -11.32
N ARG A 18 -6.60 -11.50 -11.28
CA ARG A 18 -6.32 -10.68 -12.48
C ARG A 18 -4.91 -10.86 -13.03
N ARG A 19 -3.95 -11.24 -12.19
CA ARG A 19 -2.59 -11.60 -12.59
C ARG A 19 -2.56 -12.94 -13.31
N ASP A 20 -3.21 -13.95 -12.73
CA ASP A 20 -3.12 -15.33 -13.22
C ASP A 20 -4.15 -15.61 -14.33
N ASN A 21 -5.30 -14.95 -14.29
CA ASN A 21 -6.40 -15.04 -15.25
C ASN A 21 -6.76 -13.63 -15.79
N PRO A 22 -5.97 -13.05 -16.71
CA PRO A 22 -6.14 -11.65 -17.12
C PRO A 22 -7.35 -11.45 -18.07
N PRO A 23 -8.45 -10.80 -17.64
CA PRO A 23 -9.52 -10.41 -18.56
C PRO A 23 -9.12 -9.20 -19.41
N GLU A 24 -9.59 -9.15 -20.67
CA GLU A 24 -9.24 -8.08 -21.62
C GLU A 24 -9.67 -6.67 -21.15
N ARG A 25 -10.75 -6.56 -20.37
CA ARG A 25 -11.34 -5.29 -19.92
C ARG A 25 -11.18 -5.05 -18.41
N SER A 26 -9.96 -5.20 -17.89
CA SER A 26 -9.65 -4.86 -16.49
C SER A 26 -8.54 -3.81 -16.39
N TYR A 27 -8.78 -2.79 -15.55
CA TYR A 27 -7.75 -1.81 -15.22
C TYR A 27 -6.55 -2.45 -14.52
N THR A 28 -6.80 -3.33 -13.54
CA THR A 28 -5.76 -4.09 -12.83
C THR A 28 -4.89 -4.90 -13.80
N THR A 29 -5.51 -5.55 -14.79
CA THR A 29 -4.77 -6.30 -15.81
C THR A 29 -3.87 -5.39 -16.65
N LYS A 30 -4.35 -4.20 -17.03
CA LYS A 30 -3.53 -3.21 -17.75
C LYS A 30 -2.39 -2.65 -16.92
N LEU A 31 -2.51 -2.59 -15.60
CA LEU A 31 -1.44 -2.21 -14.70
C LEU A 31 -0.38 -3.31 -14.63
N LEU A 32 -0.81 -4.55 -14.36
CA LEU A 32 0.07 -5.73 -14.28
C LEU A 32 0.83 -5.98 -15.60
N GLN A 33 0.17 -5.83 -16.75
CA GLN A 33 0.83 -5.90 -18.06
C GLN A 33 1.88 -4.80 -18.27
N GLY A 34 1.71 -3.64 -17.64
CA GLY A 34 2.70 -2.56 -17.66
C GLY A 34 3.85 -2.76 -16.67
N GLY A 35 3.76 -3.77 -15.81
CA GLY A 35 4.77 -4.12 -14.83
C GLY A 35 5.09 -3.01 -13.82
N VAL A 36 6.23 -3.18 -13.16
CA VAL A 36 6.72 -2.25 -12.12
C VAL A 36 6.80 -0.80 -12.60
N PRO A 37 7.24 -0.46 -13.82
CA PRO A 37 7.31 0.95 -14.24
C PRO A 37 5.94 1.64 -14.22
N LYS A 38 4.89 0.98 -14.73
CA LYS A 38 3.55 1.56 -14.78
C LYS A 38 2.89 1.62 -13.40
N ILE A 39 3.02 0.54 -12.62
CA ILE A 39 2.46 0.47 -11.27
C ILE A 39 3.16 1.48 -10.35
N GLY A 40 4.49 1.55 -10.42
CA GLY A 40 5.31 2.46 -9.64
C GLY A 40 5.04 3.93 -9.94
N ALA A 41 4.80 4.27 -11.22
CA ALA A 41 4.39 5.63 -11.58
C ALA A 41 3.08 6.05 -10.88
N LYS A 42 2.07 5.15 -10.85
CA LYS A 42 0.84 5.40 -10.10
C LYS A 42 1.08 5.53 -8.60
N ILE A 43 1.88 4.65 -7.99
CA ILE A 43 2.21 4.77 -6.56
C ILE A 43 2.83 6.13 -6.23
N LEU A 44 3.73 6.64 -7.09
CA LEU A 44 4.35 7.95 -6.88
C LEU A 44 3.35 9.10 -7.00
N GLU A 45 2.43 9.02 -7.97
CA GLU A 45 1.33 9.98 -8.16
C GLU A 45 0.41 9.99 -6.94
N GLU A 46 -0.15 8.84 -6.55
CA GLU A 46 -1.07 8.74 -5.41
C GLU A 46 -0.40 9.15 -4.09
N ALA A 47 0.88 8.83 -3.91
CA ALA A 47 1.61 9.24 -2.71
C ALA A 47 1.76 10.76 -2.60
N ALA A 48 1.93 11.46 -3.73
CA ALA A 48 1.93 12.91 -3.76
C ALA A 48 0.52 13.47 -3.48
N GLU A 49 -0.51 12.92 -4.12
CA GLU A 49 -1.91 13.35 -3.96
C GLU A 49 -2.40 13.15 -2.52
N VAL A 50 -2.03 12.05 -1.85
CA VAL A 50 -2.30 11.85 -0.41
C VAL A 50 -1.72 12.99 0.44
N VAL A 51 -0.49 13.42 0.16
CA VAL A 51 0.17 14.51 0.90
C VAL A 51 -0.49 15.85 0.61
N GLU A 52 -0.84 16.11 -0.65
CA GLU A 52 -1.54 17.32 -1.07
C GLU A 52 -2.92 17.42 -0.42
N ALA A 53 -3.74 16.36 -0.49
CA ALA A 53 -5.06 16.30 0.14
C ALA A 53 -5.00 16.45 1.66
N ALA A 54 -3.90 16.02 2.30
CA ALA A 54 -3.68 16.22 3.73
C ALA A 54 -3.37 17.70 4.11
N GLN A 55 -2.90 18.50 3.15
CA GLN A 55 -2.54 19.91 3.35
C GLN A 55 -3.68 20.88 3.00
N GLU A 56 -4.75 20.39 2.39
CA GLU A 56 -5.94 21.18 2.07
C GLU A 56 -6.62 21.78 3.32
N PRO A 57 -7.38 22.88 3.18
CA PRO A 57 -8.14 23.45 4.28
C PRO A 57 -9.09 22.42 4.91
N ALA A 58 -9.02 22.29 6.23
CA ALA A 58 -9.81 21.31 6.95
C ALA A 58 -11.31 21.50 6.70
N GLY A 59 -11.97 20.43 6.25
CA GLY A 59 -13.38 20.41 5.93
C GLY A 59 -13.86 19.01 5.53
N PRO A 60 -15.18 18.81 5.40
CA PRO A 60 -15.73 17.52 4.97
C PRO A 60 -15.19 17.06 3.62
N ASP A 61 -15.03 18.00 2.68
CA ASP A 61 -14.53 17.72 1.33
C ASP A 61 -13.07 17.27 1.36
N GLN A 62 -12.22 17.98 2.13
CA GLN A 62 -10.83 17.60 2.37
C GLN A 62 -10.71 16.18 2.97
N ARG A 63 -11.56 15.85 3.95
CA ARG A 63 -11.53 14.51 4.56
C ARG A 63 -11.93 13.42 3.56
N ALA A 64 -12.94 13.69 2.73
CA ALA A 64 -13.37 12.75 1.70
C ALA A 64 -12.28 12.54 0.64
N HIS A 65 -11.67 13.62 0.16
CA HIS A 65 -10.56 13.60 -0.79
C HIS A 65 -9.36 12.82 -0.23
N PHE A 66 -8.93 13.13 0.99
CA PHE A 66 -7.83 12.40 1.64
C PHE A 66 -8.10 10.90 1.76
N VAL A 67 -9.31 10.49 2.15
CA VAL A 67 -9.68 9.06 2.23
C VAL A 67 -9.68 8.41 0.84
N TYR A 68 -10.10 9.14 -0.19
CA TYR A 68 -10.07 8.67 -1.57
C TYR A 68 -8.64 8.38 -2.03
N GLU A 69 -7.71 9.33 -1.86
CA GLU A 69 -6.31 9.16 -2.28
C GLU A 69 -5.58 8.08 -1.48
N VAL A 70 -5.86 7.96 -0.17
CA VAL A 70 -5.32 6.84 0.63
C VAL A 70 -5.83 5.50 0.11
N GLY A 71 -7.10 5.44 -0.31
CA GLY A 71 -7.68 4.27 -0.94
C GLY A 71 -6.98 3.88 -2.24
N ASP A 72 -6.69 4.86 -3.11
CA ASP A 72 -6.04 4.59 -4.39
C ASP A 72 -4.57 4.20 -4.22
N LEU A 73 -3.84 4.86 -3.31
CA LEU A 73 -2.48 4.47 -2.94
C LEU A 73 -2.44 3.01 -2.44
N LEU A 74 -3.34 2.64 -1.53
CA LEU A 74 -3.43 1.27 -1.03
C LEU A 74 -3.76 0.28 -2.16
N TYR A 75 -4.71 0.61 -3.04
CA TYR A 75 -5.03 -0.21 -4.19
C TYR A 75 -3.79 -0.47 -5.07
N HIS A 76 -3.06 0.58 -5.42
CA HIS A 76 -1.86 0.48 -6.25
C HIS A 76 -0.71 -0.29 -5.58
N LEU A 77 -0.56 -0.17 -4.26
CA LEU A 77 0.37 -1.00 -3.49
C LEU A 77 -0.01 -2.48 -3.56
N PHE A 78 -1.30 -2.83 -3.43
CA PHE A 78 -1.76 -4.22 -3.53
C PHE A 78 -1.52 -4.78 -4.94
N VAL A 79 -1.73 -3.98 -5.99
CA VAL A 79 -1.38 -4.38 -7.36
C VAL A 79 0.12 -4.66 -7.49
N LEU A 80 0.97 -3.85 -6.85
CA LEU A 80 2.42 -4.10 -6.83
C LEU A 80 2.78 -5.38 -6.07
N LEU A 81 2.15 -5.67 -4.93
CA LEU A 81 2.33 -6.95 -4.22
C LEU A 81 1.99 -8.13 -5.13
N GLY A 82 0.85 -8.05 -5.83
CA GLY A 82 0.44 -9.05 -6.81
C GLY A 82 1.49 -9.25 -7.92
N GLN A 83 2.03 -8.15 -8.47
CA GLN A 83 3.10 -8.15 -9.48
C GLN A 83 4.38 -8.82 -8.96
N GLN A 84 4.74 -8.60 -7.69
CA GLN A 84 5.92 -9.17 -7.04
C GLN A 84 5.70 -10.57 -6.46
N ARG A 85 4.45 -11.08 -6.50
CA ARG A 85 4.04 -12.36 -5.89
C ARG A 85 4.32 -12.40 -4.37
N VAL A 86 4.09 -11.26 -3.71
CA VAL A 86 4.19 -11.15 -2.25
C VAL A 86 2.80 -11.30 -1.65
N ASP A 87 2.68 -12.14 -0.64
CA ASP A 87 1.42 -12.40 0.05
C ASP A 87 1.13 -11.34 1.11
N LEU A 88 -0.16 -11.10 1.37
CA LEU A 88 -0.59 -10.12 2.38
C LEU A 88 -0.13 -10.51 3.80
N GLU A 89 0.08 -11.81 4.05
CA GLU A 89 0.63 -12.33 5.31
C GLU A 89 2.08 -11.89 5.56
N GLU A 90 2.89 -11.80 4.51
CA GLU A 90 4.27 -11.32 4.63
C GLU A 90 4.29 -9.85 5.07
N VAL A 91 3.45 -9.01 4.44
CA VAL A 91 3.32 -7.60 4.78
C VAL A 91 2.73 -7.40 6.18
N SER A 92 1.69 -8.15 6.53
CA SER A 92 1.07 -8.04 7.86
C SER A 92 2.01 -8.51 8.97
N SER A 93 2.86 -9.51 8.71
CA SER A 93 3.91 -9.95 9.62
C SER A 93 4.96 -8.84 9.86
N GLU A 94 5.40 -8.15 8.80
CA GLU A 94 6.30 -7.00 8.94
C GLU A 94 5.64 -5.83 9.70
N LEU A 95 4.36 -5.55 9.45
CA LEU A 95 3.62 -4.55 10.22
C LEU A 95 3.49 -4.97 11.70
N ALA A 96 3.23 -6.24 11.97
CA ALA A 96 3.15 -6.78 13.34
C ALA A 96 4.47 -6.62 14.10
N ARG A 97 5.60 -6.86 13.43
CA ARG A 97 6.95 -6.62 13.98
C ARG A 97 7.14 -5.16 14.43
N ARG A 98 6.54 -4.20 13.70
CA ARG A 98 6.60 -2.77 14.03
C ARG A 98 5.70 -2.36 15.18
N PHE A 99 4.65 -3.12 15.51
CA PHE A 99 3.85 -2.85 16.71
C PHE A 99 4.62 -3.19 18.00
N GLY A 100 5.50 -4.19 17.96
CA GLY A 100 6.27 -4.65 19.13
C GLY A 100 7.55 -3.87 19.43
N THR A 101 7.95 -2.96 18.54
CA THR A 101 9.19 -2.19 18.67
C THR A 101 8.87 -0.74 18.38
N SER A 102 8.92 0.16 19.38
CA SER A 102 8.72 1.57 19.06
C SER A 102 9.86 2.01 18.14
N GLY A 103 9.57 2.82 17.12
CA GLY A 103 10.61 3.32 16.20
C GLY A 103 11.72 4.12 16.89
N LEU A 104 11.49 4.53 18.15
CA LEU A 104 12.49 5.13 19.03
C LEU A 104 13.44 4.07 19.59
N ASP A 105 12.92 2.90 19.95
CA ASP A 105 13.71 1.77 20.49
C ASP A 105 14.59 1.15 19.40
N GLU A 106 14.08 0.98 18.18
CA GLU A 106 14.91 0.51 17.05
C GLU A 106 16.05 1.50 16.73
N LYS A 107 15.77 2.82 16.78
CA LYS A 107 16.78 3.86 16.55
C LYS A 107 17.80 3.95 17.68
N ALA A 108 17.37 3.72 18.91
CA ALA A 108 18.25 3.63 20.07
C ALA A 108 19.15 2.38 20.00
N ALA A 109 18.61 1.23 19.60
CA ALA A 109 19.35 -0.02 19.43
C ALA A 109 20.42 0.08 18.31
N ARG A 110 20.10 0.71 17.18
CA ARG A 110 21.09 0.95 16.10
C ARG A 110 22.24 1.85 16.57
N LYS A 111 21.93 2.95 17.29
CA LYS A 111 22.96 3.84 17.84
C LYS A 111 23.82 3.20 18.93
N ALA A 112 23.30 2.21 19.65
CA ALA A 112 24.06 1.45 20.64
C ALA A 112 25.04 0.50 19.93
N ALA A 113 24.58 -0.21 18.88
CA ALA A 113 25.42 -1.10 18.09
C ALA A 113 26.57 -0.36 17.37
N GLU A 114 26.35 0.87 16.90
CA GLU A 114 27.38 1.72 16.27
C GLU A 114 28.43 2.29 17.26
N LYS A 115 28.19 2.19 18.58
CA LYS A 115 29.12 2.67 19.62
C LYS A 115 30.01 1.58 20.22
N ASP A 116 29.65 0.32 19.98
CA ASP A 116 30.38 -0.85 20.47
C ASP A 116 31.38 -1.40 19.42
N GLU A 117 31.46 -0.77 18.22
CA GLU A 117 32.55 -0.89 17.23
C GLU A 117 33.58 0.25 17.39
#